data_AF-I7CGY8-F1
#
_entry.id   AF-I7CGY8-F1
#
_cell.length_a   1.000
_cell.length_b   1.000
_cell.length_c   1.000
_cell.angle_alpha   90.00
_cell.angle_beta   90.00
_cell.angle_gamma   90.00
#
_symmetry.space_group_name_H-M   'P 1'
#
loop_
_entity.id
_entity.type
_entity.pdbx_description
1 polymer ?
#
loop_
_entity_poly.entity_id
_entity_poly.type
_entity_poly.pdbx_seq_one_letter_code
_entity_poly.pdbx_strand_id
1 'polypeptide(L)'
;MAFSRDPLDELVVPDGTEAQERDLVTDGDVLVGGRSSVEFGVRGRNVLAGESAEFGGGIEAEGDCRLDMWCDVAETVLVGEDAYIGERVHIGGRLKVAGDLDIGDAVEIEDGFEANGWIVIRNPMPTIVFLFVYLKHLLLLGEEDAAQRLVSEIVDEEDGDPDTEPLVIPRNATVGDDAWRVSTPATIGDDCRLHGNVRAETIDIGADCNIFGSLRARGDVSVGETTRIHGDVTTRNGDVVIDHDARVLGDVSCADLELGPDAEVDGTIRADGEITMRTTERERE
;
A
#
# COMPACT_ATOMS: atom_id res chain seq x y z
N MET A 1 -19.20 6.53 -17.53
CA MET A 1 -17.75 6.45 -17.30
C MET A 1 -17.54 6.84 -15.86
N ALA A 2 -17.05 5.90 -15.06
CA ALA A 2 -16.92 6.05 -13.62
C ALA A 2 -15.95 7.20 -13.32
N PHE A 3 -16.37 8.10 -12.44
CA PHE A 3 -15.50 9.12 -11.86
C PHE A 3 -14.35 8.42 -11.14
N SER A 4 -13.15 8.99 -11.22
CA SER A 4 -11.93 8.51 -10.56
C SER A 4 -12.24 8.02 -9.15
N ARG A 5 -11.99 6.74 -8.88
CA ARG A 5 -11.75 6.29 -7.51
C ARG A 5 -10.56 7.10 -7.01
N ASP A 6 -10.63 7.71 -5.82
CA ASP A 6 -9.42 8.28 -5.22
C ASP A 6 -8.44 7.11 -5.11
N PRO A 7 -7.21 7.20 -5.67
CA PRO A 7 -6.25 6.09 -5.60
C PRO A 7 -5.97 5.68 -4.15
N LEU A 8 -6.32 6.50 -3.15
CA LEU A 8 -6.19 6.21 -1.72
C LEU A 8 -7.51 5.77 -1.04
N ASP A 9 -8.52 5.37 -1.80
CA ASP A 9 -9.81 4.85 -1.30
C ASP A 9 -9.75 3.35 -0.95
N GLU A 10 -8.60 2.70 -1.09
CA GLU A 10 -8.40 1.26 -0.86
C GLU A 10 -6.98 1.00 -0.33
N LEU A 11 -6.84 -0.02 0.53
CA LEU A 11 -5.55 -0.62 0.84
C LEU A 11 -5.22 -1.64 -0.24
N VAL A 12 -4.12 -1.44 -0.96
CA VAL A 12 -3.64 -2.38 -1.97
C VAL A 12 -2.26 -2.85 -1.55
N VAL A 13 -2.12 -4.16 -1.34
CA VAL A 13 -0.84 -4.81 -1.07
C VAL A 13 -0.49 -5.65 -2.29
N PRO A 14 0.52 -5.27 -3.10
CA PRO A 14 0.83 -5.94 -4.34
C PRO A 14 1.50 -7.29 -4.11
N ASP A 15 1.54 -8.10 -5.16
CA ASP A 15 2.10 -9.45 -5.15
C ASP A 15 3.52 -9.49 -4.57
N GLY A 16 3.83 -10.56 -3.84
CA GLY A 16 5.15 -10.78 -3.27
C GLY A 16 5.54 -9.81 -2.15
N THR A 17 4.63 -8.94 -1.68
CA THR A 17 4.93 -8.02 -0.58
C THR A 17 5.23 -8.78 0.71
N GLU A 18 6.34 -8.41 1.34
CA GLU A 18 6.74 -8.94 2.64
C GLU A 18 6.66 -7.86 3.72
N ALA A 19 5.76 -8.07 4.69
CA ALA A 19 5.72 -7.29 5.92
C ALA A 19 6.31 -8.11 7.06
N GLN A 20 7.57 -7.84 7.38
CA GLN A 20 8.28 -8.46 8.50
C GLN A 20 8.14 -7.59 9.75
N GLU A 21 8.61 -8.06 10.92
CA GLU A 21 8.50 -7.33 12.20
C GLU A 21 9.11 -5.91 12.20
N ARG A 22 9.94 -5.57 11.20
CA ARG A 22 10.67 -4.31 11.14
C ARG A 22 10.44 -3.53 9.87
N ASP A 23 10.34 -4.21 8.74
CA ASP A 23 10.35 -3.58 7.42
C ASP A 23 9.19 -4.12 6.57
N LEU A 24 8.59 -3.20 5.83
CA LEU A 24 7.62 -3.45 4.78
C LEU A 24 8.34 -3.30 3.43
N VAL A 25 8.50 -4.42 2.73
CA VAL A 25 9.29 -4.53 1.51
C VAL A 25 8.38 -4.88 0.34
N THR A 26 8.46 -4.09 -0.72
CA THR A 26 7.79 -4.34 -2.00
C THR A 26 8.74 -3.98 -3.15
N ASP A 27 8.56 -4.62 -4.30
CA ASP A 27 9.32 -4.30 -5.51
C ASP A 27 8.77 -3.05 -6.23
N GLY A 28 7.51 -2.69 -5.94
CA GLY A 28 6.80 -1.58 -6.56
C GLY A 28 7.00 -0.22 -5.86
N ASP A 29 6.22 0.76 -6.31
CA ASP A 29 6.13 2.06 -5.63
C ASP A 29 5.30 1.95 -4.35
N VAL A 30 5.62 2.79 -3.37
CA VAL A 30 4.89 2.87 -2.10
C VAL A 30 4.20 4.23 -2.00
N LEU A 31 2.88 4.20 -1.94
CA LEU A 31 2.01 5.36 -1.79
C LEU A 31 1.39 5.34 -0.39
N VAL A 32 1.79 6.28 0.46
CA VAL A 32 1.24 6.44 1.81
C VAL A 32 0.34 7.66 1.87
N GLY A 33 -0.96 7.42 2.11
CA GLY A 33 -1.95 8.47 2.27
C GLY A 33 -1.68 9.31 3.52
N GLY A 34 -2.03 10.59 3.47
CA GLY A 34 -1.79 11.51 4.58
C GLY A 34 -2.50 11.12 5.88
N ARG A 35 -1.89 11.53 7.01
CA ARG A 35 -2.29 11.20 8.40
C ARG A 35 -2.32 9.71 8.70
N SER A 36 -1.53 8.93 7.98
CA SER A 36 -1.37 7.50 8.24
C SER A 36 -0.13 7.26 9.08
N SER A 37 -0.15 6.18 9.85
CA SER A 37 0.97 5.75 10.68
C SER A 37 1.43 4.38 10.21
N VAL A 38 2.71 4.29 9.83
CA VAL A 38 3.38 3.07 9.42
C VAL A 38 4.44 2.77 10.47
N GLU A 39 4.25 1.74 11.30
CA GLU A 39 5.18 1.40 12.39
C GLU A 39 6.48 0.77 11.88
N PHE A 40 6.47 0.26 10.65
CA PHE A 40 7.62 -0.36 9.98
C PHE A 40 8.56 0.66 9.33
N GLY A 41 9.77 0.22 9.02
CA GLY A 41 10.57 0.79 7.94
C GLY A 41 9.94 0.45 6.59
N VAL A 42 10.14 1.30 5.59
CA VAL A 42 9.53 1.13 4.25
C VAL A 42 10.63 1.04 3.21
N ARG A 43 10.59 -0.02 2.40
CA ARG A 43 11.50 -0.23 1.27
C ARG A 43 10.71 -0.48 0.00
N GLY A 44 11.01 0.27 -1.05
CA GLY A 44 10.41 0.10 -2.37
C GLY A 44 11.11 0.91 -3.45
N ARG A 45 10.55 0.91 -4.65
CA ARG A 45 11.09 1.63 -5.81
C ARG A 45 11.05 3.13 -5.58
N ASN A 46 9.86 3.73 -5.60
CA ASN A 46 9.65 5.11 -5.17
C ASN A 46 8.82 5.14 -3.88
N VAL A 47 9.06 6.11 -3.00
CA VAL A 47 8.26 6.28 -1.77
C VAL A 47 7.62 7.66 -1.74
N LEU A 48 6.30 7.70 -1.77
CA LEU A 48 5.51 8.94 -1.74
C LEU A 48 4.62 8.95 -0.48
N ALA A 49 4.90 9.87 0.43
CA ALA A 49 4.17 10.04 1.67
C ALA A 49 3.37 11.35 1.66
N GLY A 50 2.07 11.24 1.84
CA GLY A 50 1.16 12.38 1.95
C GLY A 50 1.28 13.10 3.30
N GLU A 51 0.66 14.27 3.38
CA GLU A 51 0.73 15.18 4.55
C GLU A 51 0.55 14.47 5.89
N SER A 52 1.44 14.76 6.85
CA SER A 52 1.41 14.21 8.21
C SER A 52 1.45 12.67 8.29
N ALA A 53 2.12 12.01 7.35
CA ALA A 53 2.41 10.59 7.48
C ALA A 53 3.54 10.36 8.50
N GLU A 54 3.39 9.34 9.32
CA GLU A 54 4.35 8.97 10.37
C GLU A 54 4.96 7.60 10.05
N PHE A 55 6.29 7.50 10.14
CA PHE A 55 7.05 6.28 9.91
C PHE A 55 7.86 5.93 11.17
N GLY A 56 7.58 4.77 11.77
CA GLY A 56 8.26 4.27 12.95
C GLY A 56 9.66 3.71 12.66
N GLY A 57 9.94 3.36 11.41
CA GLY A 57 11.25 2.93 10.93
C GLY A 57 11.89 3.90 9.95
N GLY A 58 12.89 3.40 9.20
CA GLY A 58 13.56 4.15 8.14
C GLY A 58 12.82 4.07 6.81
N ILE A 59 13.27 4.86 5.83
CA ILE A 59 12.78 4.79 4.45
C ILE A 59 13.96 4.48 3.54
N GLU A 60 13.84 3.47 2.69
CA GLU A 60 14.80 3.14 1.64
C GLU A 60 14.08 3.13 0.28
N ALA A 61 14.25 4.20 -0.48
CA ALA A 61 13.74 4.30 -1.85
C ALA A 61 14.88 4.05 -2.84
N GLU A 62 14.70 3.09 -3.76
CA GLU A 62 15.69 2.81 -4.81
C GLU A 62 15.74 3.93 -5.86
N GLY A 63 14.60 4.56 -6.13
CA GLY A 63 14.43 5.75 -6.96
C GLY A 63 14.19 6.99 -6.10
N ASP A 64 13.07 7.66 -6.35
CA ASP A 64 12.71 8.93 -5.75
C ASP A 64 11.98 8.77 -4.41
N CYS A 65 12.19 9.74 -3.51
CA CYS A 65 11.44 9.84 -2.26
C CYS A 65 10.79 11.22 -2.13
N ARG A 66 9.47 11.22 -1.89
CA ARG A 66 8.69 12.44 -1.64
C ARG A 66 8.00 12.35 -0.29
N LEU A 67 8.38 13.23 0.62
CA LEU A 67 7.69 13.42 1.89
C LEU A 67 6.94 14.76 1.85
N ASP A 68 5.63 14.74 2.01
CA ASP A 68 4.82 15.96 2.07
C ASP A 68 4.97 16.66 3.44
N MET A 69 4.26 17.77 3.63
CA MET A 69 4.37 18.59 4.84
C MET A 69 4.05 17.80 6.12
N TRP A 70 4.78 18.12 7.18
CA TRP A 70 4.60 17.54 8.52
C TRP A 70 4.79 16.02 8.63
N CYS A 71 5.42 15.38 7.65
CA CYS A 71 5.79 13.98 7.82
C CYS A 71 6.85 13.83 8.92
N ASP A 72 6.79 12.70 9.63
CA ASP A 72 7.73 12.33 10.68
C ASP A 72 8.31 10.95 10.35
N VAL A 73 9.64 10.85 10.29
CA VAL A 73 10.35 9.60 10.05
C VAL A 73 11.30 9.36 11.21
N ALA A 74 11.07 8.31 11.98
CA ALA A 74 11.82 8.06 13.21
C ALA A 74 13.29 7.71 12.97
N GLU A 75 13.63 7.06 11.84
CA GLU A 75 14.99 6.63 11.53
C GLU A 75 15.56 7.29 10.27
N THR A 76 16.51 6.63 9.61
CA THR A 76 17.27 7.15 8.47
C THR A 76 16.45 7.06 7.17
N VAL A 77 16.58 8.08 6.31
CA VAL A 77 16.02 8.10 4.96
C VAL A 77 17.15 7.96 3.94
N LEU A 78 17.07 6.94 3.09
CA LEU A 78 17.99 6.63 2.01
C LEU A 78 17.25 6.72 0.67
N VAL A 79 17.78 7.51 -0.25
CA VAL A 79 17.16 7.78 -1.55
C VAL A 79 18.19 7.56 -2.66
N GLY A 80 17.88 6.67 -3.59
CA GLY A 80 18.77 6.30 -4.69
C GLY A 80 18.79 7.29 -5.86
N GLU A 81 17.74 8.06 -6.04
CA GLU A 81 17.65 9.17 -7.01
C GLU A 81 17.37 10.49 -6.29
N ASP A 82 16.26 11.16 -6.58
CA ASP A 82 15.98 12.51 -6.11
C ASP A 82 15.06 12.51 -4.87
N ALA A 83 15.30 13.45 -3.95
CA ALA A 83 14.51 13.60 -2.73
C ALA A 83 13.77 14.93 -2.69
N TYR A 84 12.48 14.88 -2.36
CA TYR A 84 11.58 16.02 -2.24
C TYR A 84 10.99 16.06 -0.83
N ILE A 85 11.54 16.90 0.03
CA ILE A 85 11.18 16.97 1.45
C ILE A 85 10.33 18.22 1.70
N GLY A 86 9.09 18.02 2.11
CA GLY A 86 8.10 19.08 2.38
C GLY A 86 8.43 19.94 3.60
N GLU A 87 7.61 20.97 3.83
CA GLU A 87 7.78 21.85 4.99
C GLU A 87 7.58 21.10 6.31
N ARG A 88 8.39 21.44 7.32
CA ARG A 88 8.26 20.94 8.69
C ARG A 88 8.28 19.41 8.80
N VAL A 89 8.97 18.75 7.88
CA VAL A 89 9.28 17.33 8.00
C VAL A 89 10.32 17.15 9.11
N HIS A 90 10.15 16.11 9.91
CA HIS A 90 11.13 15.66 10.90
C HIS A 90 11.70 14.31 10.47
N ILE A 91 13.04 14.19 10.51
CA ILE A 91 13.78 12.94 10.29
C ILE A 91 14.67 12.73 11.51
N GLY A 92 14.36 11.72 12.31
CA GLY A 92 15.10 11.33 13.51
C GLY A 92 16.47 10.71 13.22
N GLY A 93 16.68 10.21 12.00
CA GLY A 93 17.98 9.70 11.55
C GLY A 93 18.73 10.66 10.62
N ARG A 94 19.51 10.07 9.71
CA ARG A 94 20.22 10.80 8.65
C ARG A 94 19.41 10.78 7.36
N LEU A 95 19.52 11.84 6.56
CA LEU A 95 19.04 11.85 5.17
C LEU A 95 20.21 11.66 4.21
N LYS A 96 20.18 10.63 3.35
CA LYS A 96 21.16 10.42 2.28
C LYS A 96 20.46 10.35 0.94
N VAL A 97 20.92 11.17 0.00
CA VAL A 97 20.34 11.30 -1.33
C VAL A 97 21.44 11.16 -2.37
N ALA A 98 21.28 10.22 -3.29
CA ALA A 98 22.25 10.01 -4.35
C ALA A 98 22.10 10.98 -5.52
N GLY A 99 20.92 11.58 -5.72
CA GLY A 99 20.62 12.64 -6.68
C GLY A 99 20.46 14.02 -6.05
N ASP A 100 19.53 14.79 -6.59
CA ASP A 100 19.18 16.15 -6.18
C ASP A 100 18.27 16.14 -4.94
N LEU A 101 18.38 17.18 -4.10
CA LEU A 101 17.58 17.36 -2.89
C LEU A 101 16.84 18.70 -2.93
N ASP A 102 15.52 18.63 -3.10
CA ASP A 102 14.60 19.75 -2.89
C ASP A 102 14.07 19.69 -1.44
N ILE A 103 14.39 20.70 -0.62
CA ILE A 103 14.03 20.73 0.81
C ILE A 103 13.23 21.98 1.17
N GLY A 104 12.10 21.77 1.84
CA GLY A 104 11.17 22.80 2.28
C GLY A 104 11.64 23.59 3.50
N ASP A 105 10.77 24.47 3.98
CA ASP A 105 11.05 25.31 5.13
C ASP A 105 10.92 24.54 6.45
N ALA A 106 11.82 24.85 7.40
CA ALA A 106 11.80 24.33 8.77
C ALA A 106 11.84 22.79 8.88
N VAL A 107 12.55 22.13 7.96
CA VAL A 107 12.85 20.69 8.05
C VAL A 107 13.89 20.43 9.14
N GLU A 108 13.64 19.44 9.99
CA GLU A 108 14.51 19.01 11.07
C GLU A 108 15.10 17.64 10.75
N ILE A 109 16.43 17.52 10.76
CA ILE A 109 17.15 16.26 10.50
C ILE A 109 18.20 16.11 11.59
N GLU A 110 18.01 15.12 12.48
CA GLU A 110 18.80 15.02 13.72
C GLU A 110 20.27 14.67 13.46
N ASP A 111 20.54 13.70 12.58
CA ASP A 111 21.89 13.23 12.26
C ASP A 111 22.51 13.89 11.01
N GLY A 112 21.89 14.96 10.54
CA GLY A 112 22.29 15.73 9.34
C GLY A 112 21.89 15.08 8.02
N PHE A 113 22.28 15.72 6.90
CA PHE A 113 21.96 15.23 5.56
C PHE A 113 23.17 15.27 4.62
N GLU A 114 23.14 14.41 3.61
CA GLU A 114 24.13 14.31 2.53
C GLU A 114 23.40 14.12 1.20
N ALA A 115 23.73 14.95 0.21
CA ALA A 115 23.22 14.84 -1.16
C ALA A 115 24.41 14.94 -2.13
N ASN A 116 24.46 14.04 -3.12
CA ASN A 116 25.51 14.08 -4.15
C ASN A 116 25.19 15.05 -5.29
N GLY A 117 23.91 15.36 -5.50
CA GLY A 117 23.41 16.32 -6.47
C GLY A 117 23.26 17.74 -5.91
N TRP A 118 22.39 18.52 -6.53
CA TRP A 118 22.09 19.90 -6.14
C TRP A 118 21.15 19.94 -4.96
N ILE A 119 21.47 20.77 -3.97
CA ILE A 119 20.59 21.04 -2.83
C ILE A 119 19.87 22.37 -3.08
N VAL A 120 18.56 22.34 -3.20
CA VAL A 120 17.72 23.51 -3.41
C VAL A 120 16.76 23.66 -2.24
N ILE A 121 16.88 24.79 -1.53
CA ILE A 121 15.95 25.12 -0.43
C ILE A 121 14.77 25.89 -1.02
N ARG A 122 13.66 25.18 -1.20
CA ARG A 122 12.37 25.71 -1.66
C ARG A 122 11.28 24.72 -1.27
N ASN A 123 10.07 25.21 -0.98
CA ASN A 123 8.94 24.30 -0.88
C ASN A 123 8.68 23.70 -2.27
N PRO A 124 8.84 22.38 -2.49
CA PRO A 124 8.64 21.79 -3.80
C PRO A 124 7.19 22.02 -4.22
N MET A 125 7.00 22.72 -5.34
CA MET A 125 5.68 22.93 -5.89
C MET A 125 5.00 21.55 -6.04
N PRO A 126 3.73 21.38 -5.62
CA PRO A 126 3.02 20.14 -5.86
C PRO A 126 3.08 19.79 -7.34
N THR A 127 3.44 18.55 -7.68
CA THR A 127 3.66 18.11 -9.07
C THR A 127 2.47 18.45 -9.97
N ILE A 128 1.25 18.33 -9.45
CA ILE A 128 0.02 18.68 -10.16
C ILE A 128 -0.04 20.17 -10.56
N VAL A 129 0.47 21.07 -9.72
CA VAL A 129 0.52 22.51 -10.03
C VAL A 129 1.53 22.80 -11.12
N PHE A 130 2.72 22.18 -11.05
CA PHE A 130 3.73 22.29 -12.11
C PHE A 130 3.17 21.81 -13.45
N LEU A 131 2.50 20.66 -13.45
CA LEU A 131 1.82 20.11 -14.62
C LEU A 131 0.81 21.09 -15.21
N PHE A 132 -0.10 21.63 -14.38
CA PHE A 132 -1.08 22.61 -14.84
C PHE A 132 -0.43 23.86 -15.45
N VAL A 133 0.66 24.35 -14.84
CA VAL A 133 1.39 25.51 -15.36
C VAL A 133 2.06 25.20 -16.70
N TYR A 134 2.69 24.03 -16.83
CA TYR A 134 3.35 23.59 -18.05
C TYR A 134 2.34 23.36 -19.19
N LEU A 135 1.24 22.65 -18.92
CA LEU A 135 0.15 22.44 -19.87
C LEU A 135 -0.44 23.77 -20.36
N LYS A 136 -0.70 24.70 -19.43
CA LYS A 136 -1.15 26.06 -19.77
C LYS A 136 -0.16 26.79 -20.66
N HIS A 137 1.14 26.60 -20.44
CA HIS A 137 2.19 27.21 -21.26
C HIS A 137 2.16 26.68 -22.70
N LEU A 138 2.06 25.36 -22.88
CA LEU A 138 1.93 24.73 -24.20
C LEU A 138 0.70 25.23 -24.95
N LEU A 139 -0.45 25.32 -24.26
CA LEU A 139 -1.69 25.85 -24.85
C LEU A 139 -1.58 27.34 -25.22
N LEU A 140 -0.89 28.15 -24.42
CA LEU A 140 -0.65 29.57 -24.73
C LEU A 140 0.28 29.77 -25.94
N LEU A 141 1.22 28.85 -26.15
CA LEU A 141 2.11 28.83 -27.31
C LEU A 141 1.45 28.22 -28.56
N GLY A 142 0.27 27.63 -28.43
CA GLY A 142 -0.44 26.94 -29.50
C GLY A 142 0.13 25.56 -29.84
N GLU A 143 0.93 24.98 -28.95
CA GLU A 143 1.51 23.63 -29.09
C GLU A 143 0.52 22.56 -28.62
N GLU A 144 -0.64 22.48 -29.28
CA GLU A 144 -1.74 21.58 -28.91
C GLU A 144 -1.32 20.09 -28.94
N ASP A 145 -0.42 19.70 -29.87
CA ASP A 145 0.09 18.33 -30.00
C ASP A 145 1.05 17.93 -28.85
N ALA A 146 1.79 18.89 -28.29
CA ALA A 146 2.65 18.64 -27.13
C ALA A 146 1.81 18.59 -25.85
N ALA A 147 0.81 19.47 -25.75
CA ALA A 147 -0.15 19.46 -24.65
C ALA A 147 -0.94 18.14 -24.60
N GLN A 148 -1.40 17.63 -25.74
CA GLN A 148 -2.10 16.33 -25.81
C GLN A 148 -1.20 15.17 -25.43
N ARG A 149 0.07 15.15 -25.86
CA ARG A 149 1.03 14.12 -25.47
C ARG A 149 1.35 14.11 -23.98
N LEU A 150 1.55 15.28 -23.39
CA LEU A 150 1.74 15.41 -21.95
C LEU A 150 0.53 14.90 -21.17
N VAL A 151 -0.69 15.21 -21.63
CA VAL A 151 -1.91 14.69 -20.99
C VAL A 151 -2.02 13.18 -21.20
N SER A 152 -1.70 12.63 -22.38
CA SER A 152 -1.73 11.18 -22.58
C SER A 152 -0.68 10.48 -21.73
N GLU A 153 0.57 10.95 -21.65
CA GLU A 153 1.61 10.33 -20.80
C GLU A 153 1.22 10.25 -19.31
N ILE A 154 0.36 11.16 -18.84
CA ILE A 154 -0.07 11.25 -17.43
C ILE A 154 -1.38 10.48 -17.18
N VAL A 155 -2.19 10.30 -18.23
CA VAL A 155 -3.45 9.55 -18.14
C VAL A 155 -3.25 8.09 -18.54
N ASP A 156 -2.25 7.84 -19.38
CA ASP A 156 -1.82 6.55 -19.91
C ASP A 156 -0.49 6.15 -19.25
N GLU A 157 -0.35 6.31 -17.92
CA GLU A 157 0.83 5.87 -17.14
C GLU A 157 1.06 4.35 -17.33
N GLU A 158 1.73 3.97 -18.43
CA GLU A 158 2.22 2.62 -18.77
C GLU A 158 3.69 2.68 -19.27
N ASP A 159 4.45 3.73 -18.93
CA ASP A 159 5.83 3.92 -19.41
C ASP A 159 6.92 3.75 -18.30
N GLY A 160 6.55 3.25 -17.12
CA GLY A 160 7.46 2.48 -16.25
C GLY A 160 7.15 0.99 -16.45
N ASP A 161 8.04 0.06 -16.08
CA ASP A 161 7.73 -1.40 -16.19
C ASP A 161 6.32 -1.66 -15.60
N PRO A 162 5.29 -1.89 -16.44
CA PRO A 162 3.88 -1.76 -16.05
C PRO A 162 3.38 -2.95 -15.22
N ASP A 163 4.28 -3.83 -14.81
CA ASP A 163 3.95 -5.16 -14.31
C ASP A 163 3.91 -5.25 -12.77
N THR A 164 4.24 -4.20 -12.01
CA THR A 164 4.18 -4.24 -10.53
C THR A 164 3.25 -3.16 -9.98
N GLU A 165 2.11 -3.61 -9.48
CA GLU A 165 1.11 -2.78 -8.80
C GLU A 165 1.74 -2.09 -7.57
N PRO A 166 1.42 -0.82 -7.27
CA PRO A 166 1.99 -0.13 -6.12
C PRO A 166 1.38 -0.62 -4.80
N LEU A 167 2.17 -0.57 -3.74
CA LEU A 167 1.66 -0.65 -2.37
C LEU A 167 0.96 0.66 -2.03
N VAL A 168 -0.35 0.58 -1.77
CA VAL A 168 -1.17 1.73 -1.43
C VAL A 168 -1.67 1.62 0.00
N ILE A 169 -1.19 2.52 0.86
CA ILE A 169 -1.71 2.71 2.22
C ILE A 169 -2.69 3.89 2.19
N PRO A 170 -3.99 3.68 2.43
CA PRO A 170 -5.01 4.71 2.31
C PRO A 170 -4.88 5.74 3.44
N ARG A 171 -5.57 6.87 3.31
CA ARG A 171 -5.49 7.96 4.30
C ARG A 171 -6.01 7.51 5.68
N ASN A 172 -5.36 7.99 6.74
CA ASN A 172 -5.71 7.65 8.13
C ASN A 172 -5.61 6.14 8.44
N ALA A 173 -4.76 5.42 7.71
CA ALA A 173 -4.46 4.03 8.00
C ALA A 173 -3.49 3.91 9.18
N THR A 174 -3.52 2.76 9.85
CA THR A 174 -2.47 2.34 10.78
C THR A 174 -1.94 0.99 10.33
N VAL A 175 -0.67 0.91 9.97
CA VAL A 175 -0.02 -0.29 9.47
C VAL A 175 1.16 -0.62 10.37
N GLY A 176 1.14 -1.77 11.03
CA GLY A 176 2.17 -2.19 11.96
C GLY A 176 2.12 -3.69 12.25
N ASP A 177 3.09 -4.19 13.01
CA ASP A 177 3.30 -5.63 13.29
C ASP A 177 2.09 -6.25 14.00
N ASP A 178 1.42 -5.47 14.86
CA ASP A 178 0.22 -5.92 15.54
C ASP A 178 -1.02 -5.90 14.65
N ALA A 179 -1.15 -4.91 13.76
CA ALA A 179 -2.36 -4.69 13.00
C ALA A 179 -2.20 -3.76 11.79
N TRP A 180 -2.94 -4.12 10.74
CA TRP A 180 -3.24 -3.28 9.59
C TRP A 180 -4.69 -2.83 9.73
N ARG A 181 -4.92 -1.53 9.96
CA ARG A 181 -6.26 -0.98 10.21
C ARG A 181 -6.57 0.10 9.19
N VAL A 182 -7.57 -0.16 8.39
CA VAL A 182 -8.09 0.77 7.38
C VAL A 182 -9.60 0.88 7.48
N SER A 183 -10.14 2.02 7.07
CA SER A 183 -11.60 2.23 7.00
C SER A 183 -12.19 1.86 5.63
N THR A 184 -11.32 1.62 4.66
CA THR A 184 -11.59 1.30 3.26
C THR A 184 -11.59 -0.21 3.03
N PRO A 185 -11.94 -0.68 1.83
CA PRO A 185 -11.57 -2.02 1.37
C PRO A 185 -10.06 -2.27 1.46
N ALA A 186 -9.70 -3.55 1.54
CA ALA A 186 -8.33 -4.03 1.47
C ALA A 186 -8.23 -5.17 0.46
N THR A 187 -7.31 -5.04 -0.49
CA THR A 187 -6.94 -6.07 -1.45
C THR A 187 -5.47 -6.43 -1.22
N ILE A 188 -5.20 -7.71 -1.02
CA ILE A 188 -3.87 -8.28 -0.88
C ILE A 188 -3.67 -9.22 -2.06
N GLY A 189 -2.62 -8.99 -2.85
CA GLY A 189 -2.27 -9.79 -4.02
C GLY A 189 -1.79 -11.19 -3.69
N ASP A 190 -1.09 -11.82 -4.63
CA ASP A 190 -0.61 -13.19 -4.54
C ASP A 190 0.76 -13.26 -3.84
N ASP A 191 1.15 -14.46 -3.38
CA ASP A 191 2.48 -14.74 -2.80
C ASP A 191 2.91 -13.79 -1.65
N CYS A 192 1.95 -13.14 -0.98
CA CYS A 192 2.24 -12.16 0.06
C CYS A 192 2.53 -12.81 1.41
N ARG A 193 3.45 -12.20 2.17
CA ARG A 193 3.74 -12.62 3.55
C ARG A 193 3.56 -11.45 4.51
N LEU A 194 2.46 -11.45 5.25
CA LEU A 194 2.08 -10.31 6.09
C LEU A 194 2.01 -10.67 7.57
N HIS A 195 2.65 -9.86 8.40
CA HIS A 195 2.48 -9.88 9.85
C HIS A 195 1.42 -8.87 10.31
N GLY A 196 0.60 -9.30 11.27
CA GLY A 196 -0.38 -8.45 11.93
C GLY A 196 -1.83 -8.71 11.51
N ASN A 197 -2.74 -8.24 12.36
CA ASN A 197 -4.18 -8.44 12.16
C ASN A 197 -4.74 -7.44 11.14
N VAL A 198 -5.30 -7.91 10.03
CA VAL A 198 -5.90 -7.06 9.00
C VAL A 198 -7.34 -6.71 9.37
N ARG A 199 -7.65 -5.41 9.38
CA ARG A 199 -8.98 -4.86 9.66
C ARG A 199 -9.36 -3.85 8.61
N ALA A 200 -10.42 -4.14 7.87
CA ALA A 200 -10.88 -3.34 6.74
C ALA A 200 -12.41 -3.32 6.62
N GLU A 201 -12.93 -2.61 5.63
CA GLU A 201 -14.34 -2.69 5.24
C GLU A 201 -14.67 -4.07 4.68
N THR A 202 -13.98 -4.47 3.62
CA THR A 202 -13.94 -5.81 3.01
C THR A 202 -12.47 -6.22 2.88
N ILE A 203 -12.21 -7.52 2.80
CA ILE A 203 -10.85 -8.05 2.61
C ILE A 203 -10.87 -9.04 1.46
N ASP A 204 -10.09 -8.80 0.42
CA ASP A 204 -9.80 -9.75 -0.66
C ASP A 204 -8.33 -10.14 -0.57
N ILE A 205 -8.03 -11.43 -0.56
CA ILE A 205 -6.67 -11.97 -0.51
C ILE A 205 -6.48 -12.91 -1.68
N GLY A 206 -5.40 -12.74 -2.40
CA GLY A 206 -4.96 -13.60 -3.49
C GLY A 206 -4.51 -14.99 -3.06
N ALA A 207 -3.85 -15.66 -4.01
CA ALA A 207 -3.32 -17.00 -3.88
C ALA A 207 -1.99 -17.04 -3.10
N ASP A 208 -1.65 -18.23 -2.60
CA ASP A 208 -0.32 -18.55 -2.05
C ASP A 208 0.18 -17.62 -0.92
N CYS A 209 -0.73 -16.91 -0.26
CA CYS A 209 -0.39 -15.96 0.78
C CYS A 209 -0.16 -16.63 2.14
N ASN A 210 0.62 -15.98 2.99
CA ASN A 210 0.82 -16.39 4.37
C ASN A 210 0.61 -15.21 5.34
N ILE A 211 -0.55 -15.20 6.00
CA ILE A 211 -0.97 -14.12 6.89
C ILE A 211 -0.82 -14.55 8.36
N PHE A 212 0.16 -13.94 9.03
CA PHE A 212 0.46 -14.14 10.45
C PHE A 212 -0.39 -13.23 11.33
N GLY A 213 -1.70 -13.39 11.22
CA GLY A 213 -2.68 -12.61 11.99
C GLY A 213 -4.11 -13.02 11.70
N SER A 214 -5.04 -12.38 12.39
CA SER A 214 -6.48 -12.56 12.15
C SER A 214 -7.00 -11.53 11.14
N LEU A 215 -7.98 -11.95 10.34
CA LEU A 215 -8.72 -11.09 9.41
C LEU A 215 -10.03 -10.64 10.05
N ARG A 216 -10.31 -9.34 9.99
CA ARG A 216 -11.56 -8.78 10.49
C ARG A 216 -12.15 -7.74 9.54
N ALA A 217 -13.20 -8.12 8.83
CA ALA A 217 -13.93 -7.21 7.94
C ALA A 217 -15.27 -6.77 8.53
N ARG A 218 -15.82 -5.65 8.03
CA ARG A 218 -17.20 -5.24 8.32
C ARG A 218 -18.19 -5.96 7.38
N GLY A 219 -17.83 -6.03 6.09
CA GLY A 219 -18.48 -6.80 5.05
C GLY A 219 -17.70 -8.09 4.79
N ASP A 220 -17.56 -8.42 3.51
CA ASP A 220 -17.13 -9.74 3.05
C ASP A 220 -15.63 -9.96 3.16
N VAL A 221 -15.24 -11.24 3.26
CA VAL A 221 -13.84 -11.69 3.19
C VAL A 221 -13.72 -12.80 2.16
N SER A 222 -12.80 -12.65 1.22
CA SER A 222 -12.36 -13.69 0.28
C SER A 222 -10.92 -14.06 0.57
N VAL A 223 -10.67 -15.37 0.62
CA VAL A 223 -9.33 -15.95 0.78
C VAL A 223 -9.05 -16.82 -0.44
N GLY A 224 -8.05 -16.44 -1.22
CA GLY A 224 -7.64 -17.14 -2.43
C GLY A 224 -7.03 -18.51 -2.19
N GLU A 225 -6.76 -19.21 -3.28
CA GLU A 225 -6.30 -20.60 -3.28
C GLU A 225 -4.95 -20.79 -2.57
N THR A 226 -4.75 -21.93 -1.91
CA THR A 226 -3.49 -22.29 -1.23
C THR A 226 -3.05 -21.31 -0.10
N THR A 227 -3.80 -20.24 0.14
CA THR A 227 -3.49 -19.22 1.15
C THR A 227 -3.67 -19.75 2.56
N ARG A 228 -2.73 -19.39 3.45
CA ARG A 228 -2.72 -19.76 4.86
C ARG A 228 -2.98 -18.55 5.75
N ILE A 229 -4.05 -18.62 6.53
CA ILE A 229 -4.39 -17.64 7.57
C ILE A 229 -4.11 -18.26 8.93
N HIS A 230 -3.17 -17.68 9.68
CA HIS A 230 -2.77 -18.22 10.98
C HIS A 230 -3.73 -17.85 12.13
N GLY A 231 -4.52 -16.79 11.96
CA GLY A 231 -5.49 -16.33 12.94
C GLY A 231 -6.93 -16.68 12.58
N ASP A 232 -7.84 -15.94 13.21
CA ASP A 232 -9.28 -16.06 13.00
C ASP A 232 -9.73 -15.26 11.78
N VAL A 233 -10.80 -15.69 11.12
CA VAL A 233 -11.48 -14.90 10.08
C VAL A 233 -12.85 -14.51 10.60
N THR A 234 -13.11 -13.21 10.73
CA THR A 234 -14.37 -12.70 11.28
C THR A 234 -14.94 -11.57 10.44
N THR A 235 -16.19 -11.71 10.01
CA THR A 235 -16.97 -10.61 9.44
C THR A 235 -18.00 -10.11 10.44
N ARG A 236 -18.50 -8.88 10.26
CA ARG A 236 -19.59 -8.35 11.09
C ARG A 236 -20.95 -8.68 10.54
N ASN A 237 -21.16 -8.46 9.24
CA ASN A 237 -22.42 -8.71 8.54
C ASN A 237 -22.17 -9.18 7.09
N GLY A 238 -21.01 -9.78 6.83
CA GLY A 238 -20.61 -10.18 5.49
C GLY A 238 -20.35 -11.67 5.40
N ASP A 239 -20.15 -12.11 4.18
CA ASP A 239 -19.92 -13.51 3.86
C ASP A 239 -18.42 -13.80 3.85
N VAL A 240 -18.08 -15.07 4.05
CA VAL A 240 -16.69 -15.55 3.95
C VAL A 240 -16.63 -16.57 2.83
N VAL A 241 -15.70 -16.35 1.90
CA VAL A 241 -15.34 -17.30 0.85
C VAL A 241 -13.91 -17.74 1.08
N ILE A 242 -13.69 -19.04 1.23
CA ILE A 242 -12.36 -19.64 1.32
C ILE A 242 -12.20 -20.53 0.10
N ASP A 243 -11.31 -20.19 -0.82
CA ASP A 243 -11.10 -20.96 -2.04
C ASP A 243 -10.35 -22.27 -1.78
N HIS A 244 -10.16 -23.05 -2.83
CA HIS A 244 -9.60 -24.39 -2.76
C HIS A 244 -8.19 -24.42 -2.18
N ASP A 245 -7.89 -25.51 -1.46
CA ASP A 245 -6.61 -25.75 -0.77
C ASP A 245 -6.18 -24.66 0.23
N ALA A 246 -7.00 -23.63 0.47
CA ALA A 246 -6.74 -22.59 1.45
C ALA A 246 -7.00 -23.11 2.86
N ARG A 247 -6.22 -22.60 3.83
CA ARG A 247 -6.26 -23.08 5.22
C ARG A 247 -6.36 -21.94 6.22
N VAL A 248 -7.37 -22.00 7.07
CA VAL A 248 -7.54 -21.12 8.23
C VAL A 248 -7.26 -21.91 9.50
N LEU A 249 -6.24 -21.49 10.27
CA LEU A 249 -5.86 -22.17 11.51
C LEU A 249 -6.76 -21.78 12.69
N GLY A 250 -7.36 -20.59 12.64
CA GLY A 250 -8.25 -20.07 13.68
C GLY A 250 -9.74 -20.38 13.47
N ASP A 251 -10.57 -19.67 14.23
CA ASP A 251 -12.03 -19.72 14.13
C ASP A 251 -12.52 -18.91 12.91
N VAL A 252 -13.63 -19.35 12.30
CA VAL A 252 -14.33 -18.61 11.24
C VAL A 252 -15.70 -18.18 11.74
N SER A 253 -16.01 -16.89 11.66
CA SER A 253 -17.30 -16.32 12.07
C SER A 253 -17.85 -15.38 11.01
N CYS A 254 -19.03 -15.69 10.44
CA CYS A 254 -19.61 -14.92 9.34
C CYS A 254 -21.13 -15.05 9.22
N ALA A 255 -21.73 -14.32 8.27
CA ALA A 255 -23.13 -14.49 7.90
C ALA A 255 -23.31 -15.80 7.13
N ASP A 256 -22.89 -15.86 5.87
CA ASP A 256 -22.82 -17.09 5.08
C ASP A 256 -21.35 -17.51 4.88
N LEU A 257 -21.10 -18.82 4.78
CA LEU A 257 -19.76 -19.39 4.54
C LEU A 257 -19.77 -20.24 3.27
N GLU A 258 -18.84 -19.96 2.37
CA GLU A 258 -18.54 -20.83 1.23
C GLU A 258 -17.12 -21.39 1.32
N LEU A 259 -17.02 -22.72 1.31
CA LEU A 259 -15.76 -23.46 1.32
C LEU A 259 -15.53 -24.08 -0.06
N GLY A 260 -14.38 -23.76 -0.64
CA GLY A 260 -13.84 -24.40 -1.84
C GLY A 260 -13.45 -25.85 -1.58
N PRO A 261 -13.22 -26.64 -2.64
CA PRO A 261 -12.72 -28.00 -2.51
C PRO A 261 -11.40 -28.06 -1.74
N ASP A 262 -11.24 -29.03 -0.85
CA ASP A 262 -10.01 -29.24 -0.06
C ASP A 262 -9.59 -28.06 0.85
N ALA A 263 -10.46 -27.04 1.02
CA ALA A 263 -10.26 -25.97 1.99
C ALA A 263 -10.36 -26.51 3.44
N GLU A 264 -9.45 -26.07 4.30
CA GLU A 264 -9.34 -26.52 5.69
C GLU A 264 -9.60 -25.38 6.69
N VAL A 265 -10.42 -25.64 7.70
CA VAL A 265 -10.57 -24.78 8.88
C VAL A 265 -10.29 -25.61 10.13
N ASP A 266 -9.20 -25.31 10.83
CA ASP A 266 -8.79 -26.08 12.03
C ASP A 266 -9.58 -25.67 13.29
N GLY A 267 -10.08 -24.43 13.32
CA GLY A 267 -10.86 -23.89 14.43
C GLY A 267 -12.36 -24.19 14.36
N THR A 268 -13.13 -23.39 15.08
CA THR A 268 -14.60 -23.49 15.11
C THR A 268 -15.21 -22.63 14.01
N ILE A 269 -16.12 -23.22 13.23
CA ILE A 269 -16.95 -22.50 12.26
C ILE A 269 -18.25 -22.05 12.93
N ARG A 270 -18.58 -20.75 12.82
CA ARG A 270 -19.84 -20.12 13.22
C ARG A 270 -20.41 -19.28 12.08
N ALA A 271 -21.35 -19.85 11.33
CA ALA A 271 -22.14 -19.10 10.35
C ALA A 271 -23.56 -18.88 10.89
N ASP A 272 -24.07 -17.65 10.79
CA ASP A 272 -25.46 -17.32 11.16
C ASP A 272 -26.47 -17.82 10.10
N GLY A 273 -26.02 -17.97 8.85
CA GLY A 273 -26.81 -18.38 7.70
C GLY A 273 -26.39 -19.73 7.11
N GLU A 274 -26.21 -19.79 5.80
CA GLU A 274 -25.89 -21.00 5.04
C GLU A 274 -24.39 -21.31 5.03
N ILE A 275 -24.06 -22.60 5.08
CA ILE A 275 -22.71 -23.11 4.86
C ILE A 275 -22.75 -23.95 3.58
N THR A 276 -22.07 -23.49 2.54
CA THR A 276 -21.94 -24.20 1.26
C THR A 276 -20.54 -24.79 1.15
N MET A 277 -20.46 -26.07 0.78
CA MET A 277 -19.20 -26.76 0.48
C MET A 277 -19.20 -27.13 -0.99
N ARG A 278 -18.29 -26.54 -1.77
CA ARG A 278 -18.06 -26.92 -3.17
C ARG A 278 -17.31 -28.26 -3.21
N THR A 279 -17.73 -29.14 -4.11
CA THR A 279 -17.02 -30.40 -4.39
C THR A 279 -16.25 -30.26 -5.69
N THR A 280 -15.08 -30.89 -5.78
CA THR A 280 -14.45 -31.10 -7.09
C THR A 280 -15.41 -31.88 -8.00
N GLU A 281 -15.53 -31.48 -9.27
CA GLU A 281 -16.24 -32.29 -10.25
C GLU A 281 -15.52 -33.64 -10.35
N ARG A 282 -16.26 -34.74 -10.12
CA ARG A 282 -15.71 -36.08 -10.37
C ARG A 282 -15.37 -36.19 -11.85
N GLU A 283 -14.09 -36.26 -12.19
CA GLU A 283 -13.65 -36.76 -13.49
C GLU A 283 -14.31 -38.12 -13.74
N ARG A 284 -15.26 -38.16 -14.68
CA ARG A 284 -15.82 -39.42 -15.15
C ARG A 284 -14.80 -40.05 -16.09
N GLU A 285 -14.18 -41.15 -15.64
CA GLU A 285 -13.35 -42.06 -16.45
C GLU A 285 -13.97 -42.40 -17.82
#